data_AF-A0A524CP64-F1
#
_entry.id   AF-A0A524CP64-F1
#
_cell.length_a   1.000
_cell.length_b   1.000
_cell.length_c   1.000
_cell.angle_alpha   90.00
_cell.angle_beta   90.00
_cell.angle_gamma   90.00
#
_symmetry.space_group_name_H-M   'P 1'
#
loop_
_entity.id
_entity.type
_entity.pdbx_description
1 polymer ?
#
loop_
_entity_poly.entity_id
_entity_poly.type
_entity_poly.pdbx_seq_one_letter_code
_entity_poly.pdbx_strand_id
1 'polypeptide(L)'
;MPREKWTDLLPRYLTFISHMRPILRETRRIIQDLDADLLLDTEVLDKIREEEEKRNVKKVRALSEFSAMYRTNVYEIIKDFIIKYREQIPIIDIKDFIVDFLYESVKALDVLQHITNPDQRNLENTYLYNLTKFVEEILFPRGNSIKVIYLKLLENSPQFYECQRHILKPHTYYREDLEHPDFFTIPGMSPKVYKLINNITSLYNLDPNYGRFPERENFEIPMILKNDVFEPFIDSIANAEEEAIDAIAQRIGLRIIDGIFLAPEEEFVNILLEHNFLKERKQSDGTLRLIPQFSNETLILYYLAFASRRRGFLSKELINWIAMNFAFLIYMGILKWKLSDENIFYAIFKDLQTNEKVLPYLMKLICFPRYLGLDKTKIRDSPHYRKEIFNFIGAQIENLKEFIEEIALYLQKFEKE
;
A
#
# COMPACT_ATOMS: atom_id res chain seq x y z
N MET A 1 20.54 4.96 17.88
CA MET A 1 20.10 3.55 17.80
C MET A 1 20.91 2.84 16.71
N PRO A 2 21.44 1.62 16.98
CA PRO A 2 22.20 0.84 16.01
C PRO A 2 21.36 0.49 14.77
N ARG A 3 22.03 0.29 13.63
CA ARG A 3 21.42 -0.03 12.33
C ARG A 3 20.97 -1.50 12.34
N GLU A 4 19.66 -1.78 12.41
CA GLU A 4 19.12 -3.14 12.21
C GLU A 4 18.98 -3.43 10.71
N LYS A 5 19.67 -4.47 10.22
CA LYS A 5 19.50 -4.94 8.83
C LYS A 5 18.30 -5.88 8.75
N TRP A 6 17.73 -6.07 7.56
CA TRP A 6 16.65 -7.06 7.36
C TRP A 6 17.08 -8.47 7.76
N THR A 7 18.38 -8.78 7.65
CA THR A 7 19.00 -10.03 8.12
C THR A 7 18.94 -10.21 9.63
N ASP A 8 18.78 -9.12 10.39
CA ASP A 8 18.65 -9.14 11.85
C ASP A 8 17.18 -9.19 12.28
N LEU A 9 16.28 -8.68 11.42
CA LEU A 9 14.83 -8.62 11.65
C LEU A 9 14.13 -9.94 11.26
N LEU A 10 14.52 -10.52 10.12
CA LEU A 10 13.92 -11.74 9.60
C LEU A 10 13.99 -12.92 10.59
N PRO A 11 15.12 -13.17 11.30
CA PRO A 11 15.16 -14.22 12.32
C PRO A 11 14.14 -14.01 13.43
N ARG A 12 13.86 -12.76 13.84
CA ARG A 12 12.85 -12.47 14.88
C ARG A 12 11.44 -12.80 14.39
N TYR A 13 11.11 -12.38 13.16
CA TYR A 13 9.85 -12.71 12.50
C TYR A 13 9.64 -14.22 12.36
N LEU A 14 10.65 -14.93 11.85
CA LEU A 14 10.60 -16.38 11.70
C LEU A 14 10.54 -17.08 13.06
N THR A 15 11.23 -16.54 14.08
CA THR A 15 11.14 -17.05 15.45
C THR A 15 9.69 -16.93 15.94
N PHE A 16 9.06 -15.76 15.86
CA PHE A 16 7.64 -15.60 16.23
C PHE A 16 6.75 -16.65 15.57
N ILE A 17 6.82 -16.77 14.24
CA ILE A 17 5.99 -17.72 13.50
C ILE A 17 6.28 -19.17 13.93
N SER A 18 7.56 -19.52 14.08
CA SER A 18 8.00 -20.86 14.47
C SER A 18 7.57 -21.25 15.88
N HIS A 19 7.28 -20.28 16.76
CA HIS A 19 6.76 -20.52 18.11
C HIS A 19 5.23 -20.52 18.15
N MET A 20 4.59 -19.53 17.53
CA MET A 20 3.13 -19.40 17.54
C MET A 20 2.43 -20.56 16.83
N ARG A 21 2.96 -20.99 15.68
CA ARG A 21 2.34 -22.04 14.88
C ARG A 21 2.23 -23.38 15.62
N PRO A 22 3.29 -23.92 16.26
CA PRO A 22 3.18 -25.10 17.11
C PRO A 22 2.19 -24.92 18.26
N ILE A 23 2.20 -23.77 18.94
CA ILE A 23 1.28 -23.50 20.06
C ILE A 23 -0.18 -23.62 19.58
N LEU A 24 -0.56 -22.91 18.52
CA LEU A 24 -1.93 -22.97 17.99
C LEU A 24 -2.31 -24.38 17.52
N ARG A 25 -1.37 -25.12 16.91
CA ARG A 25 -1.59 -26.49 16.45
C ARG A 25 -1.78 -27.47 17.61
N GLU A 26 -0.97 -27.35 18.67
CA GLU A 26 -1.05 -28.16 19.88
C GLU A 26 -2.35 -27.86 20.63
N THR A 27 -2.65 -26.58 20.87
CA THR A 27 -3.90 -26.13 21.50
C THR A 27 -5.11 -26.64 20.71
N ARG A 28 -5.09 -26.57 19.36
CA ARG A 28 -6.19 -27.11 18.53
C ARG A 28 -6.42 -28.59 18.80
N ARG A 29 -5.36 -29.39 18.81
CA ARG A 29 -5.45 -30.84 19.04
C ARG A 29 -6.05 -31.12 20.43
N ILE A 30 -5.58 -30.41 21.44
CA ILE A 30 -6.03 -30.60 22.82
C ILE A 30 -7.51 -30.21 22.97
N ILE A 31 -7.91 -29.05 22.44
CA ILE A 31 -9.30 -28.61 22.50
C ILE A 31 -10.19 -29.58 21.70
N GLN A 32 -9.74 -30.07 20.55
CA GLN A 32 -10.49 -31.05 19.76
C GLN A 32 -10.74 -32.36 20.54
N ASP A 33 -9.74 -32.84 21.27
CA ASP A 33 -9.81 -34.07 22.08
C ASP A 33 -10.52 -33.87 23.43
N LEU A 34 -10.74 -32.63 23.87
CA LEU A 34 -11.39 -32.30 25.14
C LEU A 34 -12.92 -32.48 25.06
N ASP A 35 -13.55 -33.00 26.10
CA ASP A 35 -15.02 -33.02 26.18
C ASP A 35 -15.57 -31.57 26.24
N ALA A 36 -16.65 -31.30 25.52
CA ALA A 36 -17.19 -29.95 25.39
C ALA A 36 -17.65 -29.38 26.73
N ASP A 37 -18.20 -30.22 27.61
CA ASP A 37 -18.66 -29.82 28.95
C ASP A 37 -17.51 -29.35 29.85
N LEU A 38 -16.28 -29.82 29.61
CA LEU A 38 -15.10 -29.38 30.36
C LEU A 38 -14.63 -27.96 29.99
N LEU A 39 -15.14 -27.38 28.90
CA LEU A 39 -14.87 -26.00 28.53
C LEU A 39 -15.67 -25.00 29.39
N LEU A 40 -16.71 -25.45 30.11
CA LEU A 40 -17.49 -24.58 31.01
C LEU A 40 -16.67 -24.12 32.22
N ASP A 41 -15.68 -24.92 32.63
CA ASP A 41 -14.77 -24.62 33.73
C ASP A 41 -13.45 -24.06 33.19
N THR A 42 -13.27 -22.74 33.31
CA THR A 42 -12.04 -22.07 32.89
C THR A 42 -10.81 -22.54 33.66
N GLU A 43 -10.96 -23.10 34.87
CA GLU A 43 -9.83 -23.67 35.62
C GLU A 43 -9.26 -24.93 34.94
N VAL A 44 -10.07 -25.68 34.19
CA VAL A 44 -9.60 -26.84 33.41
C VAL A 44 -8.64 -26.36 32.32
N LEU A 45 -8.96 -25.25 31.65
CA LEU A 45 -8.08 -24.64 30.65
C LEU A 45 -6.76 -24.15 31.27
N ASP A 46 -6.79 -23.58 32.47
CA ASP A 46 -5.57 -23.16 33.18
C ASP A 46 -4.69 -24.35 33.58
N LYS A 47 -5.29 -25.45 34.07
CA LYS A 47 -4.56 -26.70 34.39
C LYS A 47 -3.91 -27.31 33.15
N ILE A 48 -4.63 -27.35 32.03
CA ILE A 48 -4.11 -27.82 30.75
C ILE A 48 -2.91 -26.96 30.32
N ARG A 49 -3.06 -25.63 30.34
CA ARG A 49 -1.98 -24.69 30.00
C ARG A 49 -0.73 -24.93 30.85
N GLU A 50 -0.88 -25.04 32.17
CA GLU A 50 0.25 -25.27 33.09
C GLU A 50 0.96 -26.61 32.84
N GLU A 51 0.22 -27.66 32.51
CA GLU A 51 0.81 -28.95 32.15
C GLU A 51 1.62 -28.87 30.86
N GLU A 52 1.13 -28.15 29.84
CA GLU A 52 1.85 -27.93 28.59
C GLU A 52 3.14 -27.14 28.77
N GLU A 53 3.12 -26.13 29.64
CA GLU A 53 4.30 -25.34 30.00
C GLU A 53 5.35 -26.23 30.68
N LYS A 54 4.94 -27.04 31.67
CA LYS A 54 5.83 -27.99 32.36
C LYS A 54 6.47 -29.00 31.41
N ARG A 55 5.75 -29.46 30.38
CA ARG A 55 6.29 -30.39 29.36
C ARG A 55 7.36 -29.74 28.47
N ASN A 56 7.26 -28.45 28.20
CA ASN A 56 8.16 -27.72 27.29
C ASN A 56 9.40 -27.11 27.95
N VAL A 57 9.35 -26.77 29.25
CA VAL A 57 10.51 -26.25 30.02
C VAL A 57 11.71 -27.20 30.01
N LYS A 58 11.50 -28.50 29.78
CA LYS A 58 12.57 -29.51 29.71
C LYS A 58 13.49 -29.41 28.49
N LYS A 59 13.21 -28.55 27.50
CA LYS A 59 13.97 -28.50 26.23
C LYS A 59 14.96 -27.32 26.10
N VAL A 60 14.65 -26.06 26.46
CA VAL A 60 15.60 -24.91 26.56
C VAL A 60 14.95 -23.74 27.36
N ARG A 61 15.60 -23.18 28.40
CA ARG A 61 15.02 -22.18 29.33
C ARG A 61 14.55 -20.86 28.69
N ALA A 62 15.36 -20.20 27.86
CA ALA A 62 14.99 -18.89 27.28
C ALA A 62 13.87 -19.00 26.24
N LEU A 63 13.86 -20.08 25.43
CA LEU A 63 12.78 -20.37 24.47
C LEU A 63 11.48 -20.76 25.18
N SER A 64 11.56 -21.32 26.39
CA SER A 64 10.37 -21.72 27.17
C SER A 64 9.60 -20.52 27.74
N GLU A 65 10.27 -19.44 28.13
CA GLU A 65 9.60 -18.25 28.68
C GLU A 65 8.79 -17.49 27.62
N PHE A 66 9.37 -17.27 26.43
CA PHE A 66 8.64 -16.68 25.30
C PHE A 66 7.46 -17.54 24.86
N SER A 67 7.65 -18.86 24.79
CA SER A 67 6.57 -19.79 24.42
C SER A 67 5.45 -19.83 25.46
N ALA A 68 5.77 -19.69 26.75
CA ALA A 68 4.78 -19.63 27.83
C ALA A 68 3.92 -18.35 27.77
N MET A 69 4.54 -17.20 27.50
CA MET A 69 3.81 -15.94 27.32
C MET A 69 2.81 -16.02 26.16
N TYR A 70 3.23 -16.57 25.02
CA TYR A 70 2.35 -16.74 23.86
C TYR A 70 1.22 -17.74 24.12
N ARG A 71 1.53 -18.86 24.79
CA ARG A 71 0.52 -19.85 25.19
C ARG A 71 -0.49 -19.25 26.14
N THR A 72 -0.04 -18.48 27.14
CA THR A 72 -0.93 -17.75 28.04
C THR A 72 -1.90 -16.88 27.26
N ASN A 73 -1.40 -16.06 26.33
CA ASN A 73 -2.26 -15.20 25.50
C ASN A 73 -3.32 -15.98 24.70
N VAL A 74 -2.94 -17.11 24.07
CA VAL A 74 -3.87 -17.96 23.31
C VAL A 74 -4.99 -18.49 24.20
N TYR A 75 -4.66 -18.99 25.40
CA TYR A 75 -5.66 -19.53 26.32
C TYR A 75 -6.55 -18.44 26.93
N GLU A 76 -6.02 -17.24 27.20
CA GLU A 76 -6.86 -16.10 27.63
C GLU A 76 -7.88 -15.71 26.55
N ILE A 77 -7.47 -15.63 25.28
CA ILE A 77 -8.38 -15.34 24.15
C ILE A 77 -9.51 -16.37 24.08
N ILE A 78 -9.19 -17.66 24.25
CA ILE A 78 -10.18 -18.74 24.27
C ILE A 78 -11.13 -18.59 25.45
N LYS A 79 -10.62 -18.32 26.66
CA LYS A 79 -11.44 -18.13 27.86
C LYS A 79 -12.40 -16.95 27.69
N ASP A 80 -11.92 -15.83 27.19
CA ASP A 80 -12.75 -14.64 26.93
C ASP A 80 -13.88 -14.95 25.95
N PHE A 81 -13.61 -15.71 24.89
CA PHE A 81 -14.63 -16.15 23.93
C PHE A 81 -15.68 -17.05 24.59
N ILE A 82 -15.26 -18.05 25.38
CA ILE A 82 -16.18 -18.95 26.08
C ILE A 82 -17.06 -18.17 27.05
N ILE A 83 -16.48 -17.31 27.90
CA ILE A 83 -17.23 -16.50 28.87
C ILE A 83 -18.29 -15.64 28.17
N LYS A 84 -17.93 -15.04 27.04
CA LYS A 84 -18.81 -14.17 26.27
C LYS A 84 -19.99 -14.90 25.62
N TYR A 85 -19.79 -16.13 25.16
CA TYR A 85 -20.77 -16.82 24.30
C TYR A 85 -21.43 -18.06 24.93
N ARG A 86 -20.94 -18.57 26.06
CA ARG A 86 -21.50 -19.77 26.74
C ARG A 86 -22.98 -19.68 27.12
N GLU A 87 -23.53 -18.47 27.23
CA GLU A 87 -24.95 -18.25 27.52
C GLU A 87 -25.79 -18.07 26.25
N GLN A 88 -25.16 -17.90 25.08
CA GLN A 88 -25.81 -17.54 23.82
C GLN A 88 -25.85 -18.69 22.83
N ILE A 89 -24.82 -19.55 22.82
CA ILE A 89 -24.70 -20.68 21.89
C ILE A 89 -24.31 -21.97 22.63
N PRO A 90 -24.71 -23.15 22.12
CA PRO A 90 -24.32 -24.44 22.68
C PRO A 90 -22.80 -24.59 22.83
N ILE A 91 -22.37 -25.24 23.91
CA ILE A 91 -20.94 -25.41 24.22
C ILE A 91 -20.18 -26.24 23.17
N ILE A 92 -20.88 -27.17 22.51
CA ILE A 92 -20.33 -27.94 21.39
C ILE A 92 -20.01 -27.04 20.20
N ASP A 93 -20.87 -26.07 19.90
CA ASP A 93 -20.64 -25.13 18.80
C ASP A 93 -19.49 -24.18 19.14
N ILE A 94 -19.39 -23.72 20.41
CA ILE A 94 -18.25 -22.93 20.90
C ILE A 94 -16.93 -23.68 20.69
N LYS A 95 -16.91 -24.97 21.05
CA LYS A 95 -15.74 -25.84 20.86
C LYS A 95 -15.36 -25.92 19.38
N ASP A 96 -16.33 -26.19 18.51
CA ASP A 96 -16.10 -26.33 17.07
C ASP A 96 -15.59 -25.02 16.47
N PHE A 97 -16.16 -23.87 16.84
CA PHE A 97 -15.66 -22.56 16.45
C PHE A 97 -14.21 -22.33 16.89
N ILE A 98 -13.84 -22.66 18.13
CA ILE A 98 -12.45 -22.51 18.60
C ILE A 98 -11.51 -23.39 17.77
N VAL A 99 -11.89 -24.64 17.49
CA VAL A 99 -11.08 -25.58 16.70
C VAL A 99 -10.88 -25.07 15.26
N ASP A 100 -11.92 -24.51 14.65
CA ASP A 100 -11.87 -23.94 13.31
C ASP A 100 -11.05 -22.64 13.28
N PHE A 101 -11.24 -21.74 14.25
CA PHE A 101 -10.45 -20.51 14.35
C PHE A 101 -8.96 -20.79 14.55
N LEU A 102 -8.60 -21.80 15.34
CA LEU A 102 -7.22 -22.26 15.49
C LEU A 102 -6.68 -22.86 14.18
N TYR A 103 -7.49 -23.63 13.46
CA TYR A 103 -7.11 -24.21 12.17
C TYR A 103 -6.80 -23.14 11.11
N GLU A 104 -7.70 -22.17 10.97
CA GLU A 104 -7.53 -20.99 10.12
C GLU A 104 -6.26 -20.21 10.48
N SER A 105 -6.04 -19.98 11.77
CA SER A 105 -4.87 -19.26 12.27
C SER A 105 -3.56 -19.97 11.95
N VAL A 106 -3.51 -21.30 12.06
CA VAL A 106 -2.35 -22.09 11.65
C VAL A 106 -2.11 -21.95 10.15
N LYS A 107 -3.16 -22.02 9.31
CA LYS A 107 -3.02 -21.81 7.85
C LYS A 107 -2.53 -20.41 7.49
N ALA A 108 -3.01 -19.38 8.17
CA ALA A 108 -2.56 -18.02 7.96
C ALA A 108 -1.07 -17.86 8.30
N LEU A 109 -0.63 -18.41 9.44
CA LEU A 109 0.79 -18.43 9.82
C LEU A 109 1.65 -19.23 8.85
N ASP A 110 1.13 -20.35 8.31
CA ASP A 110 1.83 -21.12 7.28
C ASP A 110 2.08 -20.24 6.05
N VAL A 111 1.08 -19.54 5.52
CA VAL A 111 1.27 -18.62 4.38
C VAL A 111 2.27 -17.52 4.72
N LEU A 112 2.11 -16.87 5.88
CA LEU A 112 3.01 -15.81 6.35
C LEU A 112 4.46 -16.30 6.55
N GLN A 113 4.68 -17.57 6.86
CA GLN A 113 6.02 -18.15 6.91
C GLN A 113 6.68 -18.16 5.53
N HIS A 114 5.90 -18.50 4.50
CA HIS A 114 6.40 -18.72 3.13
C HIS A 114 6.49 -17.43 2.31
N ILE A 115 5.82 -16.34 2.71
CA ILE A 115 5.98 -15.05 2.03
C ILE A 115 7.37 -14.45 2.25
N THR A 116 8.06 -14.80 3.34
CA THR A 116 9.41 -14.31 3.64
C THR A 116 10.45 -15.41 3.36
N ASN A 117 10.78 -15.67 2.09
CA ASN A 117 11.92 -16.52 1.77
C ASN A 117 13.21 -15.67 1.68
N PRO A 118 14.21 -15.91 2.55
CA PRO A 118 15.46 -15.13 2.59
C PRO A 118 16.35 -15.24 1.34
N ASP A 119 16.04 -16.12 0.39
CA ASP A 119 16.89 -16.30 -0.78
C ASP A 119 16.74 -15.16 -1.78
N GLN A 120 17.55 -14.11 -1.58
CA GLN A 120 17.66 -12.97 -2.48
C GLN A 120 17.98 -13.39 -3.92
N ARG A 121 18.53 -14.59 -4.14
CA ARG A 121 18.93 -15.09 -5.46
C ARG A 121 17.74 -15.50 -6.32
N ASN A 122 16.56 -15.71 -5.74
CA ASN A 122 15.36 -16.14 -6.47
C ASN A 122 14.08 -15.44 -5.97
N LEU A 123 14.18 -14.13 -5.70
CA LEU A 123 13.04 -13.31 -5.27
C LEU A 123 11.86 -13.39 -6.24
N GLU A 124 12.13 -13.50 -7.55
CA GLU A 124 11.10 -13.46 -8.60
C GLU A 124 10.13 -14.64 -8.57
N ASN A 125 10.54 -15.76 -7.96
CA ASN A 125 9.69 -16.95 -7.79
C ASN A 125 9.06 -17.02 -6.38
N THR A 126 9.21 -15.98 -5.56
CA THR A 126 8.61 -15.96 -4.22
C THR A 126 7.15 -15.54 -4.28
N TYR A 127 6.35 -16.08 -3.36
CA TYR A 127 4.94 -15.74 -3.20
C TYR A 127 4.73 -14.23 -3.03
N LEU A 128 5.63 -13.60 -2.26
CA LEU A 128 5.62 -12.17 -2.03
C LEU A 128 5.88 -11.36 -3.30
N TYR A 129 6.78 -11.83 -4.18
CA TYR A 129 7.04 -11.14 -5.45
C TYR A 129 5.82 -11.17 -6.36
N ASN A 130 5.18 -12.33 -6.51
CA ASN A 130 3.98 -12.46 -7.35
C ASN A 130 2.84 -11.56 -6.86
N LEU A 131 2.60 -11.52 -5.54
CA LEU A 131 1.62 -10.60 -4.95
C LEU A 131 2.02 -9.14 -5.13
N THR A 132 3.32 -8.84 -4.98
CA THR A 132 3.82 -7.50 -5.25
C THR A 132 3.56 -7.10 -6.70
N LYS A 133 3.75 -8.02 -7.66
CA LYS A 133 3.48 -7.75 -9.07
C LYS A 133 2.01 -7.52 -9.36
N PHE A 134 1.13 -8.33 -8.79
CA PHE A 134 -0.31 -8.12 -8.87
C PHE A 134 -0.71 -6.71 -8.35
N VAL A 135 -0.21 -6.32 -7.17
CA VAL A 135 -0.50 -4.99 -6.61
C VAL A 135 0.16 -3.86 -7.41
N GLU A 136 1.40 -4.06 -7.88
CA GLU A 136 2.10 -3.09 -8.74
C GLU A 136 1.31 -2.81 -10.02
N GLU A 137 0.81 -3.83 -10.71
CA GLU A 137 0.10 -3.65 -11.99
C GLU A 137 -1.15 -2.75 -11.86
N ILE A 138 -1.81 -2.76 -10.71
CA ILE A 138 -3.05 -1.99 -10.46
C ILE A 138 -2.76 -0.60 -9.90
N LEU A 139 -1.87 -0.51 -8.90
CA LEU A 139 -1.68 0.73 -8.13
C LEU A 139 -0.43 1.54 -8.51
N PHE A 140 0.60 0.90 -9.03
CA PHE A 140 1.88 1.56 -9.33
C PHE A 140 2.63 0.81 -10.44
N PRO A 141 2.11 0.73 -11.69
CA PRO A 141 2.60 -0.22 -12.68
C PRO A 141 4.01 0.11 -13.18
N ARG A 142 4.73 -0.91 -13.65
CA ARG A 142 6.00 -0.71 -14.37
C ARG A 142 5.74 -0.69 -15.87
N GLY A 143 6.54 0.08 -16.60
CA GLY A 143 6.46 0.14 -18.06
C GLY A 143 7.62 0.91 -18.69
N ASN A 144 7.80 0.70 -19.99
CA ASN A 144 8.88 1.31 -20.76
C ASN A 144 8.57 2.76 -21.19
N SER A 145 7.30 3.15 -21.22
CA SER A 145 6.84 4.50 -21.55
C SER A 145 5.75 4.96 -20.58
N ILE A 146 5.57 6.28 -20.44
CA ILE A 146 4.53 6.84 -19.57
C ILE A 146 3.14 6.52 -20.12
N LYS A 147 2.96 6.49 -21.45
CA LYS A 147 1.72 6.03 -22.10
C LYS A 147 1.30 4.64 -21.63
N VAL A 148 2.20 3.65 -21.69
CA VAL A 148 1.88 2.26 -21.28
C VAL A 148 1.48 2.19 -19.81
N ILE A 149 2.18 2.93 -18.94
CA ILE A 149 1.89 2.96 -17.50
C ILE A 149 0.54 3.65 -17.24
N TYR A 150 0.29 4.77 -17.91
CA TYR A 150 -0.96 5.52 -17.79
C TYR A 150 -2.16 4.70 -18.21
N LEU A 151 -2.05 3.95 -19.31
CA LEU A 151 -3.12 3.06 -19.80
C LEU A 151 -3.49 1.99 -18.78
N LYS A 152 -2.50 1.33 -18.17
CA LYS A 152 -2.74 0.34 -17.10
C LYS A 152 -3.43 0.97 -15.90
N LEU A 153 -3.02 2.19 -15.52
CA LEU A 153 -3.65 2.93 -14.44
C LEU A 153 -5.09 3.29 -14.77
N LEU A 154 -5.35 3.78 -15.98
CA LEU A 154 -6.67 4.17 -16.45
C LEU A 154 -7.63 2.99 -16.54
N GLU A 155 -7.15 1.81 -16.97
CA GLU A 155 -7.96 0.58 -17.02
C GLU A 155 -8.49 0.19 -15.63
N ASN A 156 -7.69 0.41 -14.59
CA ASN A 156 -8.03 0.05 -13.21
C ASN A 156 -8.69 1.20 -12.42
N SER A 157 -8.69 2.42 -12.95
CA SER A 157 -9.16 3.60 -12.23
C SER A 157 -10.66 3.57 -11.87
N PRO A 158 -11.57 3.01 -12.69
CA PRO A 158 -13.00 2.97 -12.34
C PRO A 158 -13.30 2.33 -10.99
N GLN A 159 -12.50 1.34 -10.58
CA GLN A 159 -12.64 0.65 -9.29
C GLN A 159 -11.61 1.12 -8.26
N PHE A 160 -10.38 1.41 -8.69
CA PHE A 160 -9.25 1.60 -7.78
C PHE A 160 -8.64 3.00 -7.80
N TYR A 161 -9.28 3.99 -8.42
CA TYR A 161 -8.75 5.36 -8.47
C TYR A 161 -8.38 5.92 -7.10
N GLU A 162 -9.22 5.70 -6.07
CA GLU A 162 -8.92 6.19 -4.72
C GLU A 162 -7.69 5.53 -4.11
N CYS A 163 -7.48 4.24 -4.37
CA CYS A 163 -6.27 3.53 -3.98
C CYS A 163 -5.04 4.07 -4.73
N GLN A 164 -5.15 4.26 -6.05
CA GLN A 164 -4.11 4.82 -6.91
C GLN A 164 -3.71 6.24 -6.46
N ARG A 165 -4.70 7.09 -6.14
CA ARG A 165 -4.50 8.43 -5.61
C ARG A 165 -3.80 8.40 -4.25
N HIS A 166 -4.14 7.45 -3.39
CA HIS A 166 -3.54 7.33 -2.05
C HIS A 166 -2.06 6.98 -2.08
N ILE A 167 -1.61 6.20 -3.06
CA ILE A 167 -0.19 5.89 -3.27
C ILE A 167 0.66 7.15 -3.41
N LEU A 168 0.09 8.27 -3.89
CA LEU A 168 0.78 9.55 -3.96
C LEU A 168 0.70 10.40 -2.69
N LYS A 169 -0.06 10.04 -1.65
CA LYS A 169 -0.35 10.91 -0.50
C LYS A 169 0.30 10.43 0.80
N PRO A 170 1.63 10.59 0.96
CA PRO A 170 2.34 10.12 2.14
C PRO A 170 1.93 10.88 3.41
N HIS A 171 1.96 10.17 4.54
CA HIS A 171 1.45 10.64 5.83
C HIS A 171 2.33 11.71 6.53
N THR A 172 3.61 11.83 6.19
CA THR A 172 4.61 12.62 6.95
C THR A 172 5.35 13.67 6.12
N TYR A 173 4.62 14.64 5.56
CA TYR A 173 5.12 15.96 5.13
C TYR A 173 6.61 16.08 4.71
N TYR A 174 7.11 15.25 3.80
CA TYR A 174 8.06 15.72 2.80
C TYR A 174 7.20 16.25 1.65
N ARG A 175 6.68 17.44 1.89
CA ARG A 175 5.87 18.18 0.93
C ARG A 175 6.77 18.51 -0.25
N GLU A 176 6.22 18.42 -1.45
CA GLU A 176 6.65 19.33 -2.51
C GLU A 176 6.42 20.75 -1.97
N ASP A 177 7.46 21.29 -1.34
CA ASP A 177 7.51 22.67 -0.90
C ASP A 177 8.05 23.46 -2.08
N LEU A 178 7.33 24.50 -2.49
CA LEU A 178 7.79 25.35 -3.59
C LEU A 178 9.13 26.01 -3.23
N GLU A 179 9.41 26.14 -1.93
CA GLU A 179 10.60 26.78 -1.38
C GLU A 179 11.84 25.85 -1.30
N HIS A 180 11.69 24.52 -1.41
CA HIS A 180 12.81 23.59 -1.16
C HIS A 180 13.49 23.03 -2.42
N PRO A 181 14.84 23.13 -2.51
CA PRO A 181 15.60 22.85 -3.71
C PRO A 181 15.99 21.38 -3.94
N ASP A 182 15.30 20.40 -3.36
CA ASP A 182 15.66 18.98 -3.59
C ASP A 182 15.02 18.47 -4.90
N PHE A 183 15.40 19.15 -5.99
CA PHE A 183 14.77 19.16 -7.31
C PHE A 183 14.84 17.84 -8.09
N PHE A 184 15.77 16.96 -7.73
CA PHE A 184 15.88 15.63 -8.35
C PHE A 184 14.92 14.60 -7.76
N THR A 185 14.28 14.90 -6.64
CA THR A 185 13.38 13.96 -5.97
C THR A 185 11.93 14.19 -6.36
N ILE A 186 11.20 13.09 -6.58
CA ILE A 186 9.76 13.09 -6.86
C ILE A 186 9.06 12.82 -5.53
N PRO A 187 8.45 13.84 -4.91
CA PRO A 187 7.74 13.71 -3.64
C PRO A 187 6.35 13.10 -3.87
N GLY A 188 5.64 12.86 -2.77
CA GLY A 188 4.21 12.63 -2.84
C GLY A 188 3.46 13.94 -3.10
N MET A 189 2.22 13.80 -3.55
CA MET A 189 1.27 14.88 -3.76
C MET A 189 0.86 15.52 -2.43
N SER A 190 1.30 16.76 -2.23
CA SER A 190 0.87 17.56 -1.09
C SER A 190 -0.55 18.11 -1.30
N PRO A 191 -1.24 18.56 -0.22
CA PRO A 191 -2.51 19.28 -0.37
C PRO A 191 -2.40 20.52 -1.28
N LYS A 192 -1.23 21.17 -1.31
CA LYS A 192 -0.95 22.32 -2.20
C LYS A 192 -0.91 21.88 -3.67
N VAL A 193 -0.20 20.80 -3.98
CA VAL A 193 -0.16 20.21 -5.34
C VAL A 193 -1.54 19.72 -5.78
N TYR A 194 -2.31 19.09 -4.88
CA TYR A 194 -3.69 18.69 -5.20
C TYR A 194 -4.58 19.90 -5.54
N LYS A 195 -4.45 21.01 -4.80
CA LYS A 195 -5.17 22.25 -5.10
C LYS A 195 -4.74 22.85 -6.46
N LEU A 196 -3.44 22.81 -6.78
CA LEU A 196 -2.93 23.23 -8.08
C LEU A 196 -3.55 22.40 -9.21
N ILE A 197 -3.58 21.07 -9.09
CA ILE A 197 -4.23 20.17 -10.06
C ILE A 197 -5.72 20.53 -10.25
N ASN A 198 -6.44 20.81 -9.16
CA ASN A 198 -7.83 21.22 -9.23
C ASN A 198 -8.01 22.55 -9.98
N ASN A 199 -7.15 23.53 -9.68
CA ASN A 199 -7.20 24.84 -10.34
C ASN A 199 -6.91 24.72 -11.84
N ILE A 200 -5.86 23.97 -12.19
CA ILE A 200 -5.49 23.65 -13.58
C ILE A 200 -6.66 23.02 -14.32
N THR A 201 -7.24 21.95 -13.76
CA THR A 201 -8.37 21.24 -14.37
C THR A 201 -9.57 22.17 -14.54
N SER A 202 -9.86 23.03 -13.57
CA SER A 202 -10.94 24.01 -13.64
C SER A 202 -10.71 25.03 -14.76
N LEU A 203 -9.52 25.64 -14.82
CA LEU A 203 -9.18 26.64 -15.83
C LEU A 203 -9.21 26.06 -17.25
N TYR A 204 -8.66 24.85 -17.44
CA TYR A 204 -8.73 24.18 -18.73
C TYR A 204 -10.16 23.95 -19.18
N ASN A 205 -11.07 23.50 -18.31
CA ASN A 205 -12.44 23.19 -18.71
C ASN A 205 -13.35 24.41 -18.83
N LEU A 206 -13.11 25.48 -18.06
CA LEU A 206 -14.00 26.65 -17.99
C LEU A 206 -13.60 27.75 -18.97
N ASP A 207 -12.32 28.12 -19.01
CA ASP A 207 -11.85 29.27 -19.79
C ASP A 207 -10.39 29.10 -20.26
N PRO A 208 -10.12 28.10 -21.13
CA PRO A 208 -8.79 27.94 -21.69
C PRO A 208 -8.55 29.00 -22.78
N ASN A 209 -7.34 29.56 -22.79
CA ASN A 209 -6.80 30.20 -23.98
C ASN A 209 -6.46 29.13 -25.03
N TYR A 210 -6.30 29.54 -26.28
CA TYR A 210 -5.89 28.64 -27.36
C TYR A 210 -4.70 29.23 -28.10
N GLY A 211 -3.69 28.40 -28.31
CA GLY A 211 -2.50 28.79 -29.06
C GLY A 211 -2.07 27.70 -30.03
N ARG A 212 -1.17 28.04 -30.95
CA ARG A 212 -0.65 27.11 -31.95
C ARG A 212 0.02 25.91 -31.28
N PHE A 213 -0.27 24.70 -31.75
CA PHE A 213 0.46 23.50 -31.36
C PHE A 213 1.86 23.52 -32.01
N PRO A 214 2.97 23.59 -31.24
CA PRO A 214 4.31 23.62 -31.85
C PRO A 214 4.63 22.39 -32.70
N GLU A 215 4.14 21.22 -32.31
CA GLU A 215 4.46 19.93 -32.94
C GLU A 215 3.53 19.55 -34.11
N ARG A 216 2.38 20.21 -34.26
CA ARG A 216 1.40 19.87 -35.32
C ARG A 216 0.89 21.11 -36.04
N GLU A 217 1.07 21.11 -37.36
CA GLU A 217 0.48 22.14 -38.21
C GLU A 217 -1.05 22.08 -38.21
N ASN A 218 -1.70 23.24 -38.24
CA ASN A 218 -3.15 23.40 -38.24
C ASN A 218 -3.87 22.94 -36.97
N PHE A 219 -3.16 22.69 -35.86
CA PHE A 219 -3.76 22.42 -34.56
C PHE A 219 -3.61 23.60 -33.61
N GLU A 220 -4.65 23.85 -32.82
CA GLU A 220 -4.61 24.71 -31.64
C GLU A 220 -4.75 23.86 -30.37
N ILE A 221 -3.88 24.08 -29.40
CA ILE A 221 -3.92 23.42 -28.08
C ILE A 221 -4.47 24.38 -27.04
N PRO A 222 -5.17 23.87 -26.02
CA PRO A 222 -5.60 24.69 -24.92
C PRO A 222 -4.39 25.08 -24.06
N MET A 223 -4.45 26.29 -23.52
CA MET A 223 -3.42 26.88 -22.69
C MET A 223 -4.05 27.67 -21.56
N ILE A 224 -3.40 27.70 -20.40
CA ILE A 224 -3.82 28.53 -19.27
C ILE A 224 -2.65 29.39 -18.80
N LEU A 225 -2.92 30.55 -18.21
CA LEU A 225 -1.86 31.42 -17.71
C LEU A 225 -1.16 30.77 -16.51
N LYS A 226 0.18 30.77 -16.54
CA LYS A 226 1.02 30.27 -15.43
C LYS A 226 0.68 31.00 -14.13
N ASN A 227 0.46 32.31 -14.20
CA ASN A 227 0.15 33.14 -13.04
C ASN A 227 -1.20 32.78 -12.40
N ASP A 228 -2.27 32.61 -13.20
CA ASP A 228 -3.59 32.22 -12.67
C ASP A 228 -3.58 30.90 -11.90
N VAL A 229 -2.64 30.01 -12.25
CA VAL A 229 -2.45 28.73 -11.58
C VAL A 229 -1.62 28.86 -10.32
N PHE A 230 -0.45 29.49 -10.41
CA PHE A 230 0.58 29.41 -9.38
C PHE A 230 0.69 30.64 -8.48
N GLU A 231 0.33 31.84 -8.95
CA GLU A 231 0.38 33.08 -8.16
C GLU A 231 -0.33 32.97 -6.81
N PRO A 232 -1.51 32.31 -6.68
CA PRO A 232 -2.16 32.12 -5.38
C PRO A 232 -1.39 31.24 -4.39
N PHE A 233 -0.30 30.61 -4.84
CA PHE A 233 0.49 29.64 -4.12
C PHE A 233 1.97 30.01 -4.01
N ILE A 234 2.42 31.06 -4.69
CA ILE A 234 3.80 31.57 -4.66
C ILE A 234 3.87 32.61 -3.53
N ASP A 235 4.75 32.37 -2.55
CA ASP A 235 5.00 33.30 -1.46
C ASP A 235 6.20 34.22 -1.79
N SER A 236 7.08 33.83 -2.73
CA SER A 236 8.19 34.65 -3.24
C SER A 236 8.55 34.39 -4.72
N ILE A 237 8.85 35.42 -5.51
CA ILE A 237 9.32 35.28 -6.91
C ILE A 237 10.83 34.98 -6.92
N ALA A 238 11.25 33.90 -6.26
CA ALA A 238 12.62 33.43 -6.26
C ALA A 238 12.82 32.34 -7.33
N ASN A 239 14.01 32.27 -7.94
CA ASN A 239 14.34 31.26 -8.97
C ASN A 239 14.00 29.81 -8.55
N ALA A 240 14.11 29.48 -7.25
CA ALA A 240 13.79 28.16 -6.75
C ALA A 240 12.30 27.80 -6.89
N GLU A 241 11.39 28.78 -6.73
CA GLU A 241 9.96 28.57 -6.90
C GLU A 241 9.59 28.40 -8.38
N GLU A 242 10.27 29.13 -9.29
CA GLU A 242 10.07 28.95 -10.73
C GLU A 242 10.47 27.54 -11.19
N GLU A 243 11.63 27.04 -10.74
CA GLU A 243 12.07 25.67 -11.03
C GLU A 243 11.11 24.62 -10.44
N ALA A 244 10.56 24.87 -9.25
CA ALA A 244 9.57 23.99 -8.63
C ALA A 244 8.26 23.95 -9.43
N ILE A 245 7.81 25.09 -9.95
CA ILE A 245 6.62 25.19 -10.80
C ILE A 245 6.80 24.38 -12.08
N ASP A 246 7.94 24.54 -12.76
CA ASP A 246 8.25 23.84 -14.00
C ASP A 246 8.28 22.33 -13.77
N ALA A 247 8.86 21.89 -12.64
CA ALA A 247 8.87 20.49 -12.24
C ALA A 247 7.46 19.95 -11.95
N ILE A 248 6.61 20.69 -11.23
CA ILE A 248 5.22 20.31 -10.95
C ILE A 248 4.46 20.15 -12.27
N ALA A 249 4.55 21.15 -13.16
CA ALA A 249 3.89 21.15 -14.46
C ALA A 249 4.29 19.90 -15.28
N GLN A 250 5.58 19.60 -15.35
CA GLN A 250 6.08 18.42 -16.05
C GLN A 250 5.54 17.11 -15.45
N ARG A 251 5.50 17.00 -14.11
CA ARG A 251 5.01 15.80 -13.40
C ARG A 251 3.53 15.51 -13.72
N ILE A 252 2.74 16.54 -14.03
CA ILE A 252 1.32 16.40 -14.43
C ILE A 252 1.10 16.45 -15.95
N GLY A 253 2.16 16.36 -16.76
CA GLY A 253 2.09 16.27 -18.22
C GLY A 253 1.94 17.60 -18.95
N LEU A 254 2.26 18.70 -18.28
CA LEU A 254 2.23 20.04 -18.83
C LEU A 254 3.65 20.57 -19.06
N ARG A 255 3.73 21.58 -19.92
CA ARG A 255 4.94 22.35 -20.25
C ARG A 255 4.62 23.83 -20.26
N ILE A 256 5.67 24.64 -20.22
CA ILE A 256 5.56 26.08 -20.34
C ILE A 256 5.92 26.51 -21.76
N ILE A 257 5.06 27.33 -22.35
CA ILE A 257 5.23 27.96 -23.66
C ILE A 257 5.39 29.47 -23.44
N ASP A 258 6.40 30.05 -24.10
CA ASP A 258 6.75 31.47 -24.07
C ASP A 258 6.96 32.04 -22.66
N GLY A 259 7.24 31.19 -21.67
CA GLY A 259 7.41 31.57 -20.26
C GLY A 259 6.10 31.93 -19.53
N ILE A 260 4.96 31.95 -20.22
CA ILE A 260 3.71 32.54 -19.73
C ILE A 260 2.58 31.51 -19.68
N PHE A 261 2.54 30.58 -20.62
CA PHE A 261 1.42 29.67 -20.79
C PHE A 261 1.77 28.26 -20.35
N LEU A 262 0.89 27.63 -19.58
CA LEU A 262 0.89 26.19 -19.35
C LEU A 262 0.07 25.52 -20.43
N ALA A 263 0.67 24.55 -21.11
CA ALA A 263 0.05 23.76 -22.17
C ALA A 263 0.39 22.28 -21.99
N PRO A 264 -0.42 21.33 -22.46
CA PRO A 264 -0.06 19.92 -22.39
C PRO A 264 1.15 19.58 -23.27
N GLU A 265 2.00 18.66 -22.81
CA GLU A 265 3.09 18.08 -23.60
C GLU A 265 2.53 17.24 -24.75
N GLU A 266 3.27 17.08 -25.85
CA GLU A 266 2.81 16.29 -27.00
C GLU A 266 2.44 14.84 -26.62
N GLU A 267 3.28 14.17 -25.82
CA GLU A 267 3.01 12.80 -25.35
C GLU A 267 1.69 12.74 -24.56
N PHE A 268 1.39 13.78 -23.77
CA PHE A 268 0.14 13.84 -23.01
C PHE A 268 -1.07 14.16 -23.89
N VAL A 269 -0.96 15.10 -24.85
CA VAL A 269 -2.01 15.37 -25.84
C VAL A 269 -2.44 14.10 -26.56
N ASN A 270 -1.48 13.26 -26.96
CA ASN A 270 -1.77 11.98 -27.62
C ASN A 270 -2.61 11.04 -26.76
N ILE A 271 -2.26 10.93 -25.48
CA ILE A 271 -3.01 10.14 -24.51
C ILE A 271 -4.42 10.72 -24.36
N LEU A 272 -4.54 12.04 -24.21
CA LEU A 272 -5.84 12.68 -24.00
C LEU A 272 -6.77 12.52 -25.21
N LEU A 273 -6.25 12.62 -26.43
CA LEU A 273 -7.03 12.42 -27.66
C LEU A 273 -7.52 10.97 -27.79
N GLU A 274 -6.64 9.99 -27.54
CA GLU A 274 -6.97 8.56 -27.64
C GLU A 274 -8.10 8.15 -26.69
N HIS A 275 -8.23 8.82 -25.54
CA HIS A 275 -9.24 8.55 -24.53
C HIS A 275 -10.39 9.56 -24.49
N ASN A 276 -10.52 10.41 -25.52
CA ASN A 276 -11.58 11.44 -25.61
C ASN A 276 -11.58 12.46 -24.46
N PHE A 277 -10.43 12.68 -23.83
CA PHE A 277 -10.23 13.75 -22.86
C PHE A 277 -9.89 15.09 -23.52
N LEU A 278 -9.54 15.07 -24.81
CA LEU A 278 -9.52 16.24 -25.69
C LEU A 278 -10.46 15.97 -26.87
N LYS A 279 -11.34 16.91 -27.18
CA LYS A 279 -12.25 16.85 -28.33
C LYS A 279 -11.75 17.75 -29.45
N GLU A 280 -11.63 17.20 -30.64
CA GLU A 280 -11.29 17.99 -31.83
C GLU A 280 -12.50 18.77 -32.35
N ARG A 281 -12.31 20.07 -32.58
CA ARG A 281 -13.31 20.94 -33.21
C ARG A 281 -12.69 21.72 -34.36
N LYS A 282 -13.19 21.47 -35.57
CA LYS A 282 -12.80 22.23 -36.75
C LYS A 282 -13.36 23.65 -36.71
N GLN A 283 -12.49 24.61 -36.96
CA GLN A 283 -12.80 26.03 -37.04
C GLN A 283 -13.14 26.48 -38.46
N SER A 284 -13.66 27.70 -38.57
CA SER A 284 -13.98 28.33 -39.85
C SER A 284 -12.75 28.57 -40.74
N ASP A 285 -11.58 28.78 -40.15
CA ASP A 285 -10.31 28.95 -40.86
C ASP A 285 -9.63 27.61 -41.23
N GLY A 286 -10.27 26.48 -40.90
CA GLY A 286 -9.77 25.14 -41.18
C GLY A 286 -8.87 24.55 -40.09
N THR A 287 -8.50 25.32 -39.06
CA THR A 287 -7.72 24.82 -37.92
C THR A 287 -8.54 23.85 -37.06
N LEU A 288 -7.85 22.89 -36.44
CA LEU A 288 -8.42 21.94 -35.49
C LEU A 288 -8.08 22.38 -34.07
N ARG A 289 -9.09 22.85 -33.33
CA ARG A 289 -8.97 23.23 -31.93
C ARG A 289 -9.22 22.04 -31.01
N LEU A 290 -8.30 21.77 -30.10
CA LEU A 290 -8.43 20.73 -29.09
C LEU A 290 -9.12 21.27 -27.83
N ILE A 291 -10.35 20.83 -27.58
CA ILE A 291 -11.16 21.28 -26.45
C ILE A 291 -10.99 20.30 -25.28
N PRO A 292 -10.51 20.74 -24.11
CA PRO A 292 -10.31 19.86 -22.95
C PRO A 292 -11.63 19.41 -22.33
N GLN A 293 -11.64 18.17 -21.85
CA GLN A 293 -12.77 17.50 -21.18
C GLN A 293 -12.28 16.54 -20.08
N PHE A 294 -11.09 16.79 -19.52
CA PHE A 294 -10.49 15.94 -18.49
C PHE A 294 -10.82 16.38 -17.07
N SER A 295 -10.66 15.48 -16.12
CA SER A 295 -10.88 15.73 -14.69
C SER A 295 -9.56 15.71 -13.92
N ASN A 296 -9.64 15.95 -12.61
CA ASN A 296 -8.47 15.81 -11.72
C ASN A 296 -7.89 14.40 -11.79
N GLU A 297 -8.74 13.38 -11.94
CA GLU A 297 -8.31 11.99 -12.08
C GLU A 297 -7.34 11.82 -13.24
N THR A 298 -7.62 12.43 -14.39
CA THR A 298 -6.74 12.39 -15.57
C THR A 298 -5.33 12.89 -15.24
N LEU A 299 -5.20 14.02 -14.54
CA LEU A 299 -3.90 14.62 -14.20
C LEU A 299 -3.19 13.86 -13.07
N ILE A 300 -3.95 13.36 -12.08
CA ILE A 300 -3.41 12.60 -10.95
C ILE A 300 -2.86 11.24 -11.41
N LEU A 301 -3.57 10.56 -12.32
CA LEU A 301 -3.08 9.32 -12.93
C LEU A 301 -1.82 9.57 -13.77
N TYR A 302 -1.70 10.74 -14.41
CA TYR A 302 -0.47 11.09 -15.12
C TYR A 302 0.70 11.32 -14.17
N TYR A 303 0.48 12.02 -13.05
CA TYR A 303 1.49 12.14 -11.98
C TYR A 303 1.93 10.76 -11.48
N LEU A 304 0.97 9.87 -11.23
CA LEU A 304 1.25 8.51 -10.79
C LEU A 304 2.05 7.73 -11.83
N ALA A 305 1.73 7.88 -13.11
CA ALA A 305 2.46 7.27 -14.22
C ALA A 305 3.90 7.82 -14.32
N PHE A 306 4.07 9.13 -14.12
CA PHE A 306 5.37 9.78 -14.07
C PHE A 306 6.23 9.24 -12.91
N ALA A 307 5.67 9.20 -11.70
CA ALA A 307 6.33 8.65 -10.52
C ALA A 307 6.69 7.16 -10.71
N SER A 308 5.79 6.38 -11.31
CA SER A 308 5.99 4.97 -11.65
C SER A 308 7.13 4.76 -12.65
N ARG A 309 7.23 5.61 -13.68
CA ARG A 309 8.34 5.58 -14.66
C ARG A 309 9.67 5.97 -14.02
N ARG A 310 9.64 6.94 -13.10
CA ARG A 310 10.82 7.55 -12.48
C ARG A 310 11.08 7.04 -11.06
N ARG A 311 10.79 5.76 -10.80
CA ARG A 311 10.99 5.08 -9.50
C ARG A 311 12.36 5.29 -8.85
N GLY A 312 13.42 5.49 -9.64
CA GLY A 312 14.79 5.75 -9.16
C GLY A 312 15.02 7.14 -8.58
N PHE A 313 14.02 8.03 -8.65
CA PHE A 313 14.09 9.42 -8.20
C PHE A 313 13.04 9.74 -7.13
N LEU A 314 12.29 8.76 -6.62
CA LEU A 314 11.26 9.04 -5.61
C LEU A 314 11.87 9.52 -4.30
N SER A 315 11.17 10.41 -3.59
CA SER A 315 11.58 10.81 -2.26
C SER A 315 11.60 9.60 -1.33
N LYS A 316 12.48 9.63 -0.32
CA LYS A 316 12.57 8.54 0.68
C LYS A 316 11.24 8.32 1.38
N GLU A 317 10.49 9.40 1.58
CA GLU A 317 9.19 9.34 2.22
C GLU A 317 8.15 8.62 1.35
N LEU A 318 8.09 8.95 0.05
CA LEU A 318 7.19 8.30 -0.88
C LEU A 318 7.54 6.81 -1.04
N ILE A 319 8.84 6.47 -1.08
CA ILE A 319 9.28 5.06 -1.08
C ILE A 319 8.81 4.32 0.18
N ASN A 320 8.94 4.94 1.36
CA ASN A 320 8.45 4.37 2.62
C ASN A 320 6.94 4.16 2.56
N TRP A 321 6.22 5.17 2.07
CA TRP A 321 4.77 5.16 1.99
C TRP A 321 4.22 4.08 1.08
N ILE A 322 4.74 3.96 -0.14
CA ILE A 322 4.35 2.92 -1.11
C ILE A 322 4.64 1.54 -0.51
N ALA A 323 5.82 1.35 0.08
CA ALA A 323 6.19 0.06 0.68
C ALA A 323 5.29 -0.32 1.86
N MET A 324 4.90 0.64 2.70
CA MET A 324 3.99 0.39 3.82
C MET A 324 2.56 0.09 3.35
N ASN A 325 2.06 0.80 2.34
CA ASN A 325 0.75 0.52 1.75
C ASN A 325 0.70 -0.87 1.13
N PHE A 326 1.72 -1.25 0.37
CA PHE A 326 1.77 -2.57 -0.26
C PHE A 326 1.90 -3.67 0.78
N ALA A 327 2.73 -3.48 1.80
CA ALA A 327 2.84 -4.41 2.91
C ALA A 327 1.50 -4.58 3.65
N PHE A 328 0.77 -3.48 3.89
CA PHE A 328 -0.56 -3.51 4.49
C PHE A 328 -1.54 -4.31 3.64
N LEU A 329 -1.67 -3.95 2.36
CA LEU A 329 -2.59 -4.58 1.42
C LEU A 329 -2.35 -6.08 1.28
N ILE A 330 -1.09 -6.48 1.09
CA ILE A 330 -0.71 -7.90 0.97
C ILE A 330 -0.99 -8.64 2.28
N TYR A 331 -0.59 -8.07 3.42
CA TYR A 331 -0.81 -8.71 4.71
C TYR A 331 -2.30 -8.91 5.00
N MET A 332 -3.11 -7.86 4.81
CA MET A 332 -4.56 -7.92 5.00
C MET A 332 -5.24 -8.85 4.00
N GLY A 333 -4.77 -8.91 2.75
CA GLY A 333 -5.26 -9.86 1.74
C GLY A 333 -5.02 -11.31 2.15
N ILE A 334 -3.84 -11.61 2.71
CA ILE A 334 -3.53 -12.95 3.27
C ILE A 334 -4.45 -13.28 4.44
N LEU A 335 -4.66 -12.33 5.36
CA LEU A 335 -5.56 -12.54 6.48
C LEU A 335 -7.00 -12.75 6.01
N LYS A 336 -7.51 -11.92 5.10
CA LYS A 336 -8.86 -12.05 4.55
C LYS A 336 -9.04 -13.36 3.79
N TRP A 337 -7.97 -13.88 3.19
CA TRP A 337 -7.99 -15.17 2.52
C TRP A 337 -8.07 -16.36 3.50
N LYS A 338 -7.29 -16.34 4.59
CA LYS A 338 -7.12 -17.51 5.46
C LYS A 338 -7.89 -17.45 6.77
N LEU A 339 -8.34 -16.28 7.22
CA LEU A 339 -9.09 -16.08 8.46
C LEU A 339 -10.51 -15.64 8.14
N SER A 340 -11.47 -16.20 8.88
CA SER A 340 -12.82 -15.64 8.95
C SER A 340 -12.83 -14.28 9.65
N ASP A 341 -13.81 -13.43 9.32
CA ASP A 341 -13.95 -12.10 9.94
C ASP A 341 -14.25 -12.18 11.45
N GLU A 342 -14.78 -13.33 11.91
CA GLU A 342 -15.12 -13.61 13.30
C GLU A 342 -13.99 -14.28 14.09
N ASN A 343 -12.85 -14.57 13.45
CA ASN A 343 -11.77 -15.31 14.07
C ASN A 343 -11.21 -14.58 15.30
N ILE A 344 -11.33 -15.21 16.47
CA ILE A 344 -10.95 -14.62 17.76
C ILE A 344 -9.45 -14.34 17.90
N PHE A 345 -8.61 -14.98 17.10
CA PHE A 345 -7.16 -14.82 17.13
C PHE A 345 -6.65 -13.68 16.25
N TYR A 346 -7.54 -12.91 15.59
CA TYR A 346 -7.16 -11.82 14.69
C TYR A 346 -6.20 -10.80 15.34
N ALA A 347 -6.32 -10.58 16.66
CA ALA A 347 -5.44 -9.69 17.41
C ALA A 347 -3.96 -10.08 17.33
N ILE A 348 -3.65 -11.39 17.36
CA ILE A 348 -2.28 -11.92 17.22
C ILE A 348 -1.67 -11.47 15.89
N PHE A 349 -2.47 -11.46 14.83
CA PHE A 349 -2.04 -11.05 13.49
C PHE A 349 -1.92 -9.52 13.37
N LYS A 350 -2.79 -8.73 14.02
CA LYS A 350 -2.63 -7.27 14.07
C LYS A 350 -1.35 -6.85 14.77
N ASP A 351 -0.99 -7.54 15.85
CA ASP A 351 0.26 -7.30 16.57
C ASP A 351 1.46 -7.63 15.69
N LEU A 352 1.43 -8.75 14.96
CA LEU A 352 2.48 -9.09 14.01
C LEU A 352 2.62 -8.03 12.91
N GLN A 353 1.51 -7.58 12.33
CA GLN A 353 1.50 -6.49 11.34
C GLN A 353 2.15 -5.22 11.87
N THR A 354 1.79 -4.83 13.09
CA THR A 354 2.18 -3.55 13.69
C THR A 354 3.56 -3.58 14.32
N ASN A 355 4.05 -4.74 14.77
CA ASN A 355 5.33 -4.86 15.45
C ASN A 355 6.47 -5.27 14.50
N GLU A 356 6.16 -5.94 13.40
CA GLU A 356 7.17 -6.45 12.48
C GLU A 356 7.47 -5.49 11.33
N LYS A 357 8.77 -5.28 11.12
CA LYS A 357 9.29 -4.42 10.05
C LYS A 357 9.50 -5.18 8.74
N VAL A 358 9.55 -6.52 8.80
CA VAL A 358 10.08 -7.36 7.72
C VAL A 358 9.35 -7.13 6.39
N LEU A 359 8.02 -7.12 6.38
CA LEU A 359 7.25 -6.93 5.14
C LEU A 359 7.49 -5.55 4.48
N PRO A 360 7.35 -4.41 5.16
CA PRO A 360 7.73 -3.11 4.59
C PRO A 360 9.17 -3.05 4.05
N TYR A 361 10.14 -3.71 4.71
CA TYR A 361 11.50 -3.78 4.20
C TYR A 361 11.60 -4.61 2.91
N LEU A 362 10.99 -5.82 2.89
CA LEU A 362 10.98 -6.67 1.69
C LEU A 362 10.28 -6.00 0.51
N MET A 363 9.18 -5.27 0.75
CA MET A 363 8.52 -4.46 -0.27
C MET A 363 9.47 -3.48 -0.93
N LYS A 364 10.39 -2.86 -0.19
CA LYS A 364 11.37 -1.94 -0.79
C LYS A 364 12.37 -2.66 -1.68
N LEU A 365 12.83 -3.84 -1.26
CA LEU A 365 13.75 -4.65 -2.05
C LEU A 365 13.11 -5.01 -3.40
N ILE A 366 11.83 -5.40 -3.38
CA ILE A 366 11.09 -5.84 -4.56
C ILE A 366 10.68 -4.65 -5.45
N CYS A 367 10.10 -3.60 -4.86
CA CYS A 367 9.57 -2.46 -5.59
C CYS A 367 10.66 -1.50 -6.12
N PHE A 368 11.80 -1.39 -5.42
CA PHE A 368 12.84 -0.39 -5.71
C PHE A 368 14.27 -0.97 -5.76
N PRO A 369 14.53 -1.98 -6.61
CA PRO A 369 15.80 -2.71 -6.61
C PRO A 369 17.02 -1.88 -7.03
N ARG A 370 16.80 -0.78 -7.79
CA ARG A 370 17.87 0.08 -8.33
C ARG A 370 18.28 1.24 -7.43
N TYR A 371 17.62 1.44 -6.28
CA TYR A 371 18.09 2.41 -5.28
C TYR A 371 19.36 1.83 -4.62
N LEU A 372 20.53 2.24 -5.12
CA LEU A 372 21.90 1.89 -4.67
C LEU A 372 21.94 1.60 -3.16
N GLY A 373 22.12 0.32 -2.79
CA GLY A 373 22.34 -0.14 -1.42
C GLY A 373 21.37 0.46 -0.39
N LEU A 374 20.30 -0.27 -0.05
CA LEU A 374 19.23 0.14 0.88
C LEU A 374 19.66 0.63 2.27
N ASP A 375 20.96 0.65 2.58
CA ASP A 375 21.56 1.30 3.73
C ASP A 375 21.28 2.83 3.80
N LYS A 376 20.90 3.51 2.70
CA LYS A 376 20.59 4.96 2.71
C LYS A 376 19.11 5.35 2.88
N THR A 377 18.18 4.39 2.82
CA THR A 377 16.73 4.61 3.01
C THR A 377 16.29 4.02 4.34
N LYS A 378 16.74 4.63 5.44
CA LYS A 378 16.28 4.36 6.80
C LYS A 378 14.75 4.38 6.79
N ILE A 379 14.09 3.27 7.18
CA ILE A 379 12.65 3.31 7.38
C ILE A 379 12.42 4.04 8.70
N ARG A 380 11.72 5.18 8.65
CA ARG A 380 11.09 5.73 9.84
C ARG A 380 10.01 4.72 10.20
N ASP A 381 10.27 3.90 11.22
CA ASP A 381 9.53 2.65 11.39
C ASP A 381 9.45 2.23 12.87
N SER A 382 9.00 3.16 13.71
CA SER A 382 8.63 2.81 15.07
C SER A 382 7.28 2.05 15.04
N PRO A 383 7.02 1.16 16.02
CA PRO A 383 5.70 0.55 16.17
C PRO A 383 4.58 1.59 16.22
N HIS A 384 4.84 2.74 16.86
CA HIS A 384 3.92 3.87 16.88
C HIS A 384 3.60 4.41 15.48
N TYR A 385 4.63 4.65 14.67
CA TYR A 385 4.46 5.16 13.30
C TYR A 385 3.72 4.16 12.40
N ARG A 386 3.99 2.85 12.53
CA ARG A 386 3.22 1.82 11.80
C ARG A 386 1.77 1.79 12.23
N LYS A 387 1.51 1.88 13.53
CA LYS A 387 0.15 1.93 14.08
C LYS A 387 -0.61 3.15 13.54
N GLU A 388 0.01 4.32 13.54
CA GLU A 388 -0.56 5.54 12.97
C GLU A 388 -0.90 5.35 11.49
N ILE A 389 0.04 4.82 10.70
CA ILE A 389 -0.16 4.60 9.26
C ILE A 389 -1.24 3.56 9.00
N PHE A 390 -1.22 2.39 9.64
CA PHE A 390 -2.22 1.36 9.39
C PHE A 390 -3.62 1.78 9.85
N ASN A 391 -3.72 2.51 10.97
CA ASN A 391 -4.99 3.11 11.38
C ASN A 391 -5.47 4.14 10.36
N PHE A 392 -4.56 4.98 9.85
CA PHE A 392 -4.88 5.99 8.85
C PHE A 392 -5.35 5.35 7.53
N ILE A 393 -4.61 4.36 7.03
CA ILE A 393 -4.94 3.60 5.82
C ILE A 393 -6.32 2.95 5.98
N GLY A 394 -6.57 2.25 7.09
CA GLY A 394 -7.84 1.56 7.34
C GLY A 394 -9.04 2.48 7.58
N ALA A 395 -8.82 3.73 7.99
CA ALA A 395 -9.88 4.68 8.33
C ALA A 395 -10.32 5.58 7.16
N GLN A 396 -9.50 5.77 6.13
CA GLN A 396 -9.76 6.80 5.10
C GLN A 396 -10.23 6.27 3.74
N ILE A 397 -10.12 4.98 3.45
CA ILE A 397 -10.37 4.49 2.07
C ILE A 397 -11.20 3.22 2.09
N GLU A 398 -12.48 3.36 1.74
CA GLU A 398 -13.41 2.24 1.60
C GLU A 398 -12.97 1.26 0.50
N ASN A 399 -12.49 1.77 -0.65
CA ASN A 399 -11.99 0.96 -1.77
C ASN A 399 -10.77 0.08 -1.41
N LEU A 400 -10.07 0.33 -0.30
CA LEU A 400 -9.00 -0.57 0.14
C LEU A 400 -9.56 -1.92 0.58
N LYS A 401 -10.78 -1.97 1.12
CA LYS A 401 -11.43 -3.22 1.49
C LYS A 401 -11.70 -4.08 0.26
N GLU A 402 -12.25 -3.47 -0.78
CA GLU A 402 -12.47 -4.13 -2.08
C GLU A 402 -11.15 -4.63 -2.67
N PHE A 403 -10.09 -3.82 -2.57
CA PHE A 403 -8.79 -4.27 -3.10
C PHE A 403 -8.15 -5.39 -2.28
N ILE A 404 -8.34 -5.39 -0.95
CA ILE A 404 -7.94 -6.50 -0.08
C ILE A 404 -8.68 -7.79 -0.47
N GLU A 405 -9.96 -7.70 -0.83
CA GLU A 405 -10.74 -8.83 -1.33
C GLU A 405 -10.22 -9.35 -2.67
N GLU A 406 -9.88 -8.47 -3.62
CA GLU A 406 -9.26 -8.88 -4.89
C GLU A 406 -7.91 -9.59 -4.67
N ILE A 407 -7.08 -9.12 -3.74
CA ILE A 407 -5.84 -9.79 -3.36
C ILE A 407 -6.15 -11.18 -2.79
N ALA A 408 -7.15 -11.31 -1.91
CA ALA A 408 -7.58 -12.58 -1.35
C ALA A 408 -8.07 -13.56 -2.44
N LEU A 409 -8.82 -13.08 -3.42
CA LEU A 409 -9.27 -13.89 -4.56
C LEU A 409 -8.13 -14.31 -5.48
N TYR A 410 -7.16 -13.42 -5.72
CA TYR A 410 -5.95 -13.73 -6.47
C TYR A 410 -5.14 -14.85 -5.78
N LEU A 411 -4.99 -14.76 -4.45
CA LEU A 411 -4.34 -15.78 -3.62
C LEU A 411 -5.04 -17.15 -3.73
N GLN A 412 -6.37 -17.19 -3.74
CA GLN A 412 -7.13 -18.44 -3.91
C GLN A 412 -6.90 -19.13 -5.25
N LYS A 413 -6.73 -18.34 -6.33
CA LYS A 413 -6.46 -18.89 -7.67
C LYS A 413 -5.07 -19.51 -7.73
N PHE A 414 -4.09 -18.87 -7.11
CA PHE A 414 -2.70 -19.32 -7.08
C PHE A 414 -2.50 -20.66 -6.34
N GLU A 415 -3.36 -21.02 -5.37
CA GLU A 415 -3.29 -22.31 -4.66
C GLU A 415 -3.93 -23.47 -5.46
N LYS A 416 -4.72 -23.17 -6.50
CA LYS A 416 -5.42 -24.16 -7.33
C LYS A 416 -4.70 -24.51 -8.63
N GLU A 417 -3.74 -23.67 -9.04
CA GLU A 417 -2.81 -23.88 -10.16
C GLU A 417 -1.53 -24.55 -9.66
#